data_AF-A0A7C2Y9S5-F1
#
_entry.id   AF-A0A7C2Y9S5-F1
#
_cell.length_a   1.000
_cell.length_b   1.000
_cell.length_c   1.000
_cell.angle_alpha   90.00
_cell.angle_beta   90.00
_cell.angle_gamma   90.00
#
_symmetry.space_group_name_H-M   'P 1'
#
loop_
_entity.id
_entity.type
_entity.pdbx_description
1 polymer ?
#
loop_
_entity_poly.entity_id
_entity_poly.type
_entity_poly.pdbx_seq_one_letter_code
_entity_poly.pdbx_strand_id
1 'polypeptide(L)'
;MGARPAIRLTLRETTNEASDLGLLRSVVDLVHAYPGNDILLLTVVTLDGERHRFMWRVGACRELRFLLASLLAAWARPRPHSGTAG
;
A
#
# COMPACT_ATOMS: atom_id res chain seq x y z
N MET A 1 -1.94 -10.29 24.81
CA MET A 1 -0.98 -9.26 24.38
C MET A 1 -1.09 -9.09 22.87
N GLY A 2 -1.70 -7.99 22.40
CA GLY A 2 -1.89 -7.76 20.97
C GLY A 2 -0.56 -7.35 20.33
N ALA A 3 -0.08 -8.13 19.36
CA ALA A 3 1.12 -7.79 18.61
C ALA A 3 0.90 -6.44 17.91
N ARG A 4 1.64 -5.41 18.34
CA ARG A 4 1.58 -4.08 17.72
C ARG A 4 2.22 -4.20 16.33
N PRO A 5 1.50 -3.88 15.24
CA PRO A 5 2.07 -3.97 13.90
C PRO A 5 3.26 -3.01 13.79
N ALA A 6 4.37 -3.51 13.24
CA ALA A 6 5.56 -2.72 13.00
C ALA A 6 5.34 -1.72 11.85
N ILE A 7 4.47 -2.07 10.90
CA ILE A 7 4.10 -1.22 9.77
C ILE A 7 2.56 -1.21 9.64
N ARG A 8 1.98 -0.02 9.51
CA ARG A 8 0.55 0.18 9.27
C ARG A 8 0.36 1.00 8.01
N LEU A 9 -0.42 0.46 7.07
CA LEU A 9 -0.77 1.12 5.83
C LEU A 9 -2.28 1.21 5.72
N THR A 10 -2.77 2.35 5.25
CA THR A 10 -4.18 2.53 4.91
C THR A 10 -4.25 2.98 3.47
N LEU A 11 -4.94 2.21 2.65
CA LEU A 11 -5.26 2.53 1.27
C LEU A 11 -6.77 2.78 1.18
N ARG A 12 -7.15 3.74 0.35
CA ARG A 12 -8.55 4.00 0.04
C ARG A 12 -8.73 3.70 -1.43
N GLU A 13 -9.66 2.81 -1.76
CA GLU A 13 -10.03 2.55 -3.14
C GLU A 13 -10.52 3.82 -3.80
N THR A 14 -10.25 3.89 -5.09
CA THR A 14 -10.62 5.00 -5.96
C THR A 14 -11.59 4.49 -7.02
N THR A 15 -12.11 5.40 -7.84
CA THR A 15 -12.91 5.03 -9.00
C THR A 15 -12.07 4.43 -10.14
N ASN A 16 -10.75 4.35 -9.97
CA ASN A 16 -9.82 3.80 -10.95
C ASN A 16 -9.24 2.45 -10.46
N GLU A 17 -10.03 1.39 -10.64
CA GLU A 17 -9.70 0.03 -10.25
C GLU A 17 -8.31 -0.42 -10.75
N ALA A 18 -7.96 -0.10 -12.00
CA ALA A 18 -6.67 -0.47 -12.58
C ALA A 18 -5.48 0.15 -11.81
N SER A 19 -5.64 1.39 -11.32
CA SER A 19 -4.62 2.06 -10.51
C SER A 19 -4.53 1.47 -9.09
N ASP A 20 -5.68 1.11 -8.52
CA ASP A 20 -5.75 0.49 -7.19
C ASP A 20 -5.12 -0.91 -7.20
N LEU A 21 -5.44 -1.72 -8.21
CA LEU A 21 -4.84 -3.03 -8.43
C LEU A 21 -3.32 -2.93 -8.66
N GLY A 22 -2.87 -1.95 -9.46
CA GLY A 22 -1.45 -1.71 -9.68
C GLY A 22 -0.69 -1.36 -8.40
N LEU A 23 -1.30 -0.55 -7.52
CA LEU A 23 -0.74 -0.22 -6.21
C LEU A 23 -0.70 -1.46 -5.29
N LEU A 24 -1.81 -2.19 -5.18
CA LEU A 24 -1.90 -3.38 -4.36
C LEU A 24 -0.86 -4.43 -4.77
N ARG A 25 -0.71 -4.66 -6.08
CA ARG A 25 0.31 -5.57 -6.62
C ARG A 25 1.72 -5.13 -6.23
N SER A 26 2.04 -3.84 -6.37
CA SER A 26 3.34 -3.29 -5.98
C SER A 26 3.61 -3.43 -4.48
N VAL A 27 2.60 -3.27 -3.62
CA VAL A 27 2.71 -3.51 -2.18
C VAL A 27 2.98 -4.99 -1.90
N VAL A 28 2.25 -5.89 -2.57
CA VAL A 28 2.42 -7.35 -2.42
C VAL A 28 3.83 -7.77 -2.85
N ASP A 29 4.31 -7.30 -4.00
CA ASP A 29 5.66 -7.60 -4.49
C ASP A 29 6.75 -7.14 -3.49
N LEU A 30 6.60 -5.95 -2.92
CA LEU A 30 7.50 -5.45 -1.87
C LEU A 30 7.42 -6.30 -0.59
N VAL A 31 6.23 -6.67 -0.14
CA VAL A 31 6.05 -7.51 1.05
C VAL A 31 6.71 -8.88 0.87
N HIS A 32 6.59 -9.48 -0.32
CA HIS A 32 7.22 -10.77 -0.64
C HIS A 32 8.75 -10.69 -0.75
N ALA A 33 9.30 -9.55 -1.20
CA ALA A 33 10.75 -9.36 -1.31
C ALA A 33 11.47 -9.22 0.04
N TYR A 34 10.76 -8.89 1.12
CA TYR A 34 11.33 -8.71 2.46
C TYR A 34 10.66 -9.63 3.48
N PRO A 35 10.91 -10.96 3.45
CA PRO A 35 10.38 -11.88 4.43
C PRO A 35 10.95 -11.61 5.84
N GLY A 36 10.14 -11.79 6.88
CA GLY A 36 10.57 -11.62 8.27
C GLY A 36 9.47 -11.95 9.27
N ASN A 37 9.65 -11.54 10.54
CA ASN A 37 8.73 -11.90 11.64
C ASN A 37 7.86 -10.74 12.11
N ASP A 38 8.06 -9.53 11.60
CA ASP A 38 7.29 -8.36 11.98
C ASP A 38 5.93 -8.34 11.28
N ILE A 39 4.93 -7.76 11.94
CA ILE A 39 3.59 -7.65 11.36
C ILE A 39 3.46 -6.35 10.56
N LEU A 40 3.09 -6.49 9.29
CA LEU A 40 2.55 -5.40 8.46
C LEU A 40 1.03 -5.56 8.36
N LEU A 41 0.32 -4.49 8.71
CA LEU A 41 -1.14 -4.40 8.60
C LEU A 41 -1.51 -3.41 7.49
N LEU A 42 -2.16 -3.89 6.44
CA LEU A 42 -2.79 -3.06 5.42
C LEU A 42 -4.29 -3.00 5.69
N THR A 43 -4.84 -1.80 5.67
CA THR A 43 -6.29 -1.57 5.66
C THR A 43 -6.68 -0.97 4.33
N VAL A 44 -7.50 -1.66 3.55
CA VAL A 44 -8.12 -1.14 2.33
C VAL A 44 -9.51 -0.65 2.70
N VAL A 45 -9.80 0.62 2.42
CA VAL A 45 -11.09 1.25 2.61
C VAL A 45 -11.78 1.34 1.27
N THR A 46 -12.90 0.64 1.08
CA THR A 46 -13.62 0.62 -0.19
C THR A 46 -14.31 1.95 -0.47
N LEU A 47 -14.83 2.11 -1.70
CA LEU A 47 -15.66 3.26 -2.05
C LEU A 47 -16.92 3.36 -1.19
N ASP A 48 -17.51 2.21 -0.83
CA ASP A 48 -18.65 2.08 0.09
C ASP A 48 -18.28 2.30 1.57
N GLY A 49 -16.99 2.51 1.87
CA GLY A 49 -16.49 2.73 3.22
C GLY A 49 -16.26 1.45 4.03
N GLU A 50 -16.40 0.28 3.40
CA GLU A 50 -16.03 -0.99 4.01
C GLU A 50 -14.52 -1.05 4.24
N ARG A 51 -14.08 -1.79 5.27
CA ARG A 51 -12.66 -1.86 5.65
C ARG A 51 -12.17 -3.30 5.62
N HIS A 52 -11.38 -3.63 4.61
CA HIS A 52 -10.71 -4.92 4.51
C HIS A 52 -9.32 -4.82 5.13
N ARG A 53 -8.97 -5.78 5.99
CA ARG A 53 -7.68 -5.81 6.67
C ARG A 53 -6.89 -7.01 6.20
N PHE A 54 -5.66 -6.75 5.77
CA PHE A 54 -4.71 -7.77 5.35
C PHE A 54 -3.47 -7.70 6.23
N MET A 55 -2.99 -8.88 6.64
CA MET A 55 -1.85 -9.00 7.54
C MET A 55 -0.78 -9.87 6.89
N TRP A 56 0.46 -9.37 6.89
CA TRP A 56 1.63 -10.13 6.44
C TRP A 56 2.73 -10.12 7.47
N ARG A 57 3.59 -11.13 7.37
CA ARG A 57 4.86 -11.20 8.07
C ARG A 57 5.97 -10.71 7.15
N VAL A 58 6.68 -9.67 7.59
CA VAL A 58 7.75 -9.00 6.81
C VAL A 58 8.97 -8.74 7.69
N GLY A 59 10.11 -8.50 7.06
CA GLY A 59 11.24 -7.86 7.72
C GLY A 59 11.00 -6.37 7.73
N ALA A 60 10.61 -5.79 8.87
CA ALA A 60 10.26 -4.36 8.95
C ALA A 60 11.50 -3.43 8.96
N CYS A 61 12.43 -3.69 8.06
CA CYS A 61 13.68 -2.97 7.85
C CYS A 61 13.43 -1.53 7.35
N ARG A 62 14.42 -0.67 7.54
CA ARG A 62 14.36 0.75 7.11
C ARG A 62 14.11 0.88 5.59
N GLU A 63 14.68 -0.02 4.81
CA GLU A 63 14.54 -0.05 3.35
C GLU A 63 13.10 -0.32 2.91
N LEU A 64 12.47 -1.38 3.43
CA LEU A 64 11.05 -1.68 3.15
C LEU A 64 10.15 -0.49 3.51
N ARG A 65 10.37 0.13 4.67
CA ARG A 65 9.61 1.33 5.09
C ARG A 65 9.78 2.48 4.11
N PHE A 66 11.00 2.70 3.63
CA PHE A 66 11.30 3.76 2.66
C PHE A 66 10.65 3.48 1.30
N LEU A 67 10.72 2.25 0.81
CA LEU A 67 10.10 1.84 -0.46
C LEU A 67 8.58 1.95 -0.41
N LEU A 68 7.94 1.47 0.66
CA LEU A 68 6.50 1.61 0.87
C LEU A 68 6.08 3.08 0.95
N ALA A 69 6.82 3.91 1.69
CA ALA A 69 6.54 5.34 1.78
C ALA A 69 6.69 6.04 0.41
N SER A 70 7.69 5.65 -0.38
CA SER A 70 7.94 6.20 -1.72
C SER A 70 6.83 5.79 -2.69
N LEU A 71 6.39 4.53 -2.64
CA LEU A 71 5.28 4.02 -3.43
C LEU A 71 3.98 4.77 -3.11
N LEU A 72 3.66 4.94 -1.83
CA LEU A 72 2.50 5.71 -1.40
C LEU A 72 2.59 7.18 -1.80
N ALA A 73 3.76 7.81 -1.68
CA ALA A 73 3.95 9.21 -2.07
C ALA A 73 3.81 9.41 -3.58
N ALA A 74 4.29 8.44 -4.38
CA ALA A 74 4.12 8.45 -5.83
C ALA A 74 2.66 8.29 -6.24
N TRP A 75 1.88 7.50 -5.49
CA TRP A 75 0.46 7.30 -5.73
C TRP A 75 -0.40 8.47 -5.25
N ALA A 76 -0.07 9.08 -4.10
CA ALA A 76 -0.78 10.23 -3.57
C ALA A 76 -0.55 11.51 -4.39
N ARG A 77 0.50 11.57 -5.21
CA ARG A 77 0.65 12.67 -6.16
C ARG A 77 -0.43 12.56 -7.24
N PRO A 78 -1.28 13.57 -7.44
CA PRO A 78 -2.12 13.63 -8.61
C PRO A 78 -1.19 13.58 -9.83
N ARG A 79 -1.32 12.53 -10.64
CA ARG A 79 -0.68 12.52 -11.96
C ARG A 79 -1.23 13.74 -12.69
N PRO A 80 -0.39 14.66 -13.21
CA PRO A 80 -0.91 15.71 -14.06
C PRO A 80 -1.69 15.03 -15.17
N HIS A 81 -2.95 15.45 -15.36
CA HIS A 81 -3.70 15.02 -16.53
C HIS A 81 -2.81 15.39 -17.72
N SER A 82 -2.29 14.41 -18.45
CA SER A 82 -1.82 14.68 -19.80
C SER A 82 -3.07 14.91 -20.61
N GLY A 83 -3.58 16.15 -20.54
CA GLY A 83 -4.53 16.65 -21.51
C GLY A 83 -3.84 16.62 -22.85
N THR A 84 -4.19 15.65 -23.67
CA THR A 84 -3.99 15.68 -25.11
C THR A 84 -4.75 16.89 -25.65
N ALA A 85 -4.03 17.99 -25.83
CA ALA A 85 -4.37 19.07 -26.74
C ALA A 85 -3.25 19.13 -27.78
N GLY A 86 -3.59 18.79 -29.02
CA GLY A 86 -2.67 18.71 -30.16
C GLY A 86 -3.27 17.87 -31.25
#